data_AF-A0A4R6BGM2-F1
#
_entry.id   AF-A0A4R6BGM2-F1
#
_cell.length_a   1.000
_cell.length_b   1.000
_cell.length_c   1.000
_cell.angle_alpha   90.00
_cell.angle_beta   90.00
_cell.angle_gamma   90.00
#
_symmetry.space_group_name_H-M   'P 1'
#
loop_
_entity.id
_entity.type
_entity.pdbx_description
1 polymer ?
#
loop_
_entity_poly.entity_id
_entity_poly.type
_entity_poly.pdbx_seq_one_letter_code
_entity_poly.pdbx_strand_id
1 'polypeptide(L)'
;MVNYTRLFPILCMNLKVFLKSDSNISTLLILCYILDKDLKAGVILIVTMTAMEAYKRFWTQGLNLHDRARRKEFWVPAGIHLLLYFMAYIVIGMYYQLENEHIYMTVNLIVNMILIIPMFSVTFRRLQDLSMPGWLALIVPVCYIPTDLPVDLLNVNIQLFADVIHLFVTIILMIILTFDGTEGPNQYGHDPKEEIDELNPRKY
;
A
#
# COMPACT_ATOMS: atom_id res chain seq x y z
N MET A 1 3.48 1.83 18.02
CA MET A 1 4.12 0.68 18.66
C MET A 1 3.20 0.20 19.77
N VAL A 2 2.46 -0.89 19.54
CA VAL A 2 1.59 -1.46 20.57
C VAL A 2 2.50 -2.21 21.56
N ASN A 3 2.41 -1.87 22.84
CA ASN A 3 3.29 -2.34 23.90
C ASN A 3 2.93 -3.79 24.29
N TYR A 4 3.61 -4.77 23.71
CA TYR A 4 3.42 -6.21 23.96
C TYR A 4 3.69 -6.62 25.42
N THR A 5 4.31 -5.75 26.22
CA THR A 5 4.54 -5.92 27.66
C THR A 5 3.25 -5.98 28.50
N ARG A 6 2.10 -5.55 27.98
CA ARG A 6 0.81 -5.61 28.70
C ARG A 6 -0.05 -6.84 28.42
N LEU A 7 0.22 -7.60 27.35
CA LEU A 7 -0.54 -8.82 27.01
C LEU A 7 -0.01 -10.06 27.72
N PHE A 8 1.30 -10.15 27.92
CA PHE A 8 1.96 -11.25 28.61
C PHE A 8 1.44 -11.50 30.04
N PRO A 9 1.24 -10.46 30.89
CA PRO A 9 0.75 -10.67 32.25
C PRO A 9 -0.69 -11.19 32.29
N ILE A 10 -1.55 -10.77 31.35
CA ILE A 10 -2.97 -11.17 31.29
C ILE A 10 -3.07 -12.65 30.85
N LEU A 11 -2.23 -13.07 29.91
CA LEU A 11 -2.12 -14.47 29.50
C LEU A 11 -1.64 -15.36 30.66
N CYS A 12 -0.61 -14.93 31.40
CA CYS A 12 -0.09 -15.67 32.56
C CYS A 12 -1.07 -15.70 33.75
N MET A 13 -1.90 -14.67 33.92
CA MET A 13 -2.88 -14.59 35.01
C MET A 13 -4.05 -15.56 34.80
N ASN A 14 -4.52 -15.71 33.55
CA ASN A 14 -5.52 -16.72 33.19
C ASN A 14 -4.96 -18.15 33.27
N LEU A 15 -3.68 -18.37 32.95
CA LEU A 15 -3.01 -19.67 33.06
C LEU A 15 -2.93 -20.16 34.52
N LYS A 16 -2.65 -19.27 35.48
CA LYS A 16 -2.56 -19.62 36.91
C LYS A 16 -3.90 -20.03 37.53
N VAL A 17 -5.00 -19.45 37.05
CA VAL A 17 -6.35 -19.81 37.53
C VAL A 17 -6.76 -21.19 36.99
N PHE A 18 -6.33 -21.55 35.79
CA PHE A 18 -6.68 -22.82 35.13
C PHE A 18 -5.85 -24.02 35.59
N LEU A 19 -4.57 -23.80 35.94
CA LEU A 19 -3.65 -24.85 36.44
C LEU A 19 -4.00 -25.38 37.84
N LYS A 20 -5.05 -24.87 38.50
CA LYS A 20 -5.50 -25.34 39.82
C LYS A 20 -6.57 -26.44 39.74
N SER A 21 -7.03 -26.80 38.54
CA SER A 21 -8.12 -27.77 38.34
C SER A 21 -7.64 -29.00 37.54
N ASP A 22 -7.31 -30.05 38.28
CA ASP A 22 -7.20 -31.47 37.90
C ASP A 22 -6.33 -31.90 36.71
N SER A 23 -5.50 -32.90 37.01
CA SER A 23 -4.60 -33.67 36.15
C SER A 23 -5.33 -34.55 35.12
N ASN A 24 -6.18 -33.94 34.29
CA ASN A 24 -6.93 -34.64 33.26
C ASN A 24 -6.38 -34.30 31.87
N ILE A 25 -6.07 -35.32 31.07
CA ILE A 25 -5.48 -35.20 29.72
C ILE A 25 -6.30 -34.26 28.82
N SER A 26 -7.61 -34.20 29.04
CA SER A 26 -8.55 -33.29 28.37
C SER A 26 -8.22 -31.81 28.60
N THR A 27 -7.78 -31.43 29.81
CA THR A 27 -7.41 -30.04 30.16
C THR A 27 -6.14 -29.61 29.43
N LEU A 28 -5.16 -30.53 29.31
CA LEU A 28 -3.93 -30.33 28.53
C LEU A 28 -4.21 -30.19 27.03
N LEU A 29 -5.10 -31.01 26.48
CA LEU A 29 -5.50 -30.92 25.07
C LEU A 29 -6.21 -29.60 24.76
N ILE A 30 -7.08 -29.12 25.65
CA ILE A 30 -7.77 -27.83 25.51
C ILE A 30 -6.75 -26.68 25.61
N LEU A 31 -5.79 -26.76 26.53
CA LEU A 31 -4.73 -25.75 26.66
C LEU A 31 -3.83 -25.70 25.41
N CYS A 32 -3.41 -26.85 24.88
CA CYS A 32 -2.63 -26.93 23.64
C CYS A 32 -3.42 -26.40 22.44
N TYR A 33 -4.73 -26.69 22.35
CA TYR A 33 -5.58 -26.17 21.29
C TYR A 33 -5.76 -24.65 21.37
N ILE A 34 -5.96 -24.10 22.57
CA ILE A 34 -6.07 -22.65 22.78
C ILE A 34 -4.74 -21.97 22.46
N LEU A 35 -3.61 -22.52 22.93
CA LEU A 35 -2.28 -22.01 22.63
C LEU A 35 -1.97 -22.08 21.13
N ASP A 36 -2.32 -23.15 20.43
CA ASP A 36 -2.17 -23.28 18.97
C ASP A 36 -3.06 -22.27 18.22
N LYS A 37 -4.29 -22.04 18.68
CA LYS A 37 -5.18 -21.03 18.12
C LYS A 37 -4.66 -19.60 18.32
N ASP A 38 -4.18 -19.29 19.52
CA ASP A 38 -3.63 -17.97 19.85
C ASP A 38 -2.28 -17.75 19.14
N LEU A 39 -1.47 -18.80 18.98
CA LEU A 39 -0.26 -18.75 18.13
C LEU A 39 -0.63 -18.48 16.68
N LYS A 40 -1.56 -19.25 16.11
CA LYS A 40 -2.00 -19.06 14.71
C LYS A 40 -2.64 -17.70 14.51
N ALA A 41 -3.46 -17.23 15.44
CA ALA A 41 -4.03 -15.89 15.39
C ALA A 41 -2.95 -14.81 15.46
N GLY A 42 -1.95 -14.97 16.32
CA GLY A 42 -0.79 -14.08 16.41
C GLY A 42 0.05 -14.08 15.13
N VAL A 43 0.36 -15.26 14.57
CA VAL A 43 1.08 -15.45 13.31
C VAL A 43 0.33 -14.80 12.14
N ILE A 44 -0.98 -15.05 12.01
CA ILE A 44 -1.84 -14.41 10.98
C ILE A 44 -1.82 -12.87 11.13
N LEU A 45 -1.82 -12.34 12.35
CA LEU A 45 -1.73 -10.90 12.60
C LEU A 45 -0.36 -10.32 12.25
N ILE A 46 0.72 -11.10 12.36
CA ILE A 46 2.08 -10.72 11.96
C ILE A 46 2.22 -10.74 10.42
N VAL A 47 1.60 -11.70 9.73
CA VAL A 47 1.65 -11.85 8.25
C VAL A 47 0.77 -10.81 7.54
N THR A 48 -0.26 -10.32 8.21
CA THR A 48 -1.20 -9.36 7.63
C THR A 48 -0.76 -7.90 7.86
N MET A 49 -0.18 -7.29 6.83
CA MET A 49 0.20 -5.87 6.88
C MET A 49 -0.97 -4.97 7.25
N THR A 50 -0.70 -4.05 8.18
CA THR A 50 -1.65 -3.02 8.63
C THR A 50 -1.70 -1.83 7.66
N ALA A 51 -2.76 -1.02 7.72
CA ALA A 51 -2.85 0.19 6.89
C ALA A 51 -1.76 1.22 7.24
N MET A 52 -1.44 1.37 8.52
CA MET A 52 -0.37 2.26 8.98
C MET A 52 0.99 1.83 8.44
N GLU A 53 1.27 0.53 8.47
CA GLU A 53 2.51 -0.02 7.92
C GLU A 53 2.59 0.16 6.41
N ALA A 54 1.49 -0.06 5.68
CA ALA A 54 1.41 0.22 4.25
C ALA A 54 1.76 1.68 3.94
N TYR A 55 1.18 2.61 4.69
CA TYR A 55 1.42 4.05 4.51
C TYR A 55 2.85 4.46 4.91
N LYS A 56 3.42 3.85 5.95
CA LYS A 56 4.84 4.05 6.29
C LYS A 56 5.74 3.56 5.16
N ARG A 57 5.46 2.38 4.61
CA ARG A 57 6.24 1.78 3.52
C ARG A 57 6.18 2.62 2.24
N PHE A 58 5.06 3.27 1.94
CA PHE A 58 4.95 4.22 0.83
C PHE A 58 6.05 5.28 0.86
N TRP A 59 6.29 5.89 2.02
CA TRP A 59 7.34 6.90 2.18
C TRP A 59 8.74 6.30 2.29
N THR A 60 8.92 5.25 3.10
CA THR A 60 10.26 4.71 3.35
C THR A 60 10.83 3.89 2.18
N GLN A 61 9.97 3.34 1.32
CA GLN A 61 10.36 2.53 0.16
C GLN A 61 10.14 3.28 -1.16
N GLY A 62 9.91 4.60 -1.13
CA GLY A 62 9.56 5.40 -2.32
C GLY A 62 10.65 5.45 -3.40
N LEU A 63 11.87 5.03 -3.08
CA LEU A 63 13.00 4.94 -4.03
C LEU A 63 13.42 3.49 -4.33
N ASN A 64 12.74 2.50 -3.74
CA ASN A 64 13.05 1.08 -3.97
C ASN A 64 12.28 0.58 -5.20
N LEU A 65 12.99 -0.04 -6.15
CA LEU A 65 12.45 -0.65 -7.37
C LEU A 65 12.87 -2.12 -7.54
N HIS A 66 13.50 -2.72 -6.52
CA HIS A 66 14.06 -4.08 -6.60
C HIS A 66 13.11 -5.14 -6.03
N ASP A 67 12.23 -4.77 -5.11
CA ASP A 67 11.33 -5.70 -4.43
C ASP A 67 9.88 -5.60 -4.92
N ARG A 68 9.06 -6.57 -4.54
CA ARG A 68 7.63 -6.60 -4.86
C ARG A 68 6.78 -5.83 -3.82
N ALA A 69 5.67 -5.24 -4.28
CA ALA A 69 4.71 -4.56 -3.42
C ALA A 69 3.37 -5.31 -3.40
N ARG A 70 2.87 -5.62 -2.20
CA ARG A 70 1.55 -6.25 -2.05
C ARG A 70 0.41 -5.26 -2.34
N ARG A 71 -0.78 -5.78 -2.66
CA ARG A 71 -2.02 -4.99 -2.88
C ARG A 71 -2.22 -3.87 -1.84
N LYS A 72 -2.12 -4.17 -0.54
CA LYS A 72 -2.31 -3.16 0.52
C LYS A 72 -1.27 -2.03 0.49
N GLU A 73 -0.02 -2.28 0.07
CA GLU A 73 1.00 -1.23 -0.04
C GLU A 73 0.63 -0.19 -1.08
N PHE A 74 -0.07 -0.60 -2.14
CA PHE A 74 -0.55 0.30 -3.19
C PHE A 74 -1.86 0.99 -2.78
N TRP A 75 -2.90 0.20 -2.45
CA TRP A 75 -4.27 0.72 -2.32
C TRP A 75 -4.49 1.61 -1.10
N VAL A 76 -3.75 1.40 0.00
CA VAL A 76 -3.91 2.23 1.20
C VAL A 76 -3.39 3.66 0.94
N PRO A 77 -2.13 3.88 0.52
CA PRO A 77 -1.67 5.22 0.14
C PRO A 77 -2.47 5.81 -1.02
N ALA A 78 -2.79 5.04 -2.05
CA ALA A 78 -3.57 5.53 -3.19
C ALA A 78 -4.93 6.07 -2.76
N GLY A 79 -5.66 5.34 -1.91
CA GLY A 79 -6.95 5.79 -1.38
C GLY A 79 -6.84 7.03 -0.48
N ILE A 80 -5.84 7.08 0.40
CA ILE A 80 -5.57 8.25 1.26
C ILE A 80 -5.27 9.48 0.41
N HIS A 81 -4.35 9.37 -0.55
CA HIS A 81 -3.98 10.49 -1.40
C HIS A 81 -5.12 10.91 -2.32
N LEU A 82 -5.91 9.99 -2.87
CA LEU A 82 -7.11 10.31 -3.65
C LEU A 82 -8.11 11.15 -2.84
N LEU A 83 -8.38 10.76 -1.58
CA LEU A 83 -9.25 11.53 -0.70
C LEU A 83 -8.67 12.92 -0.39
N LEU A 84 -7.37 13.00 -0.10
CA LEU A 84 -6.68 14.27 0.17
C LEU A 84 -6.72 15.20 -1.05
N TYR A 85 -6.51 14.68 -2.27
CA TYR A 85 -6.63 15.45 -3.51
C TYR A 85 -8.05 15.97 -3.71
N PHE A 86 -9.08 15.13 -3.49
CA PHE A 86 -10.48 15.55 -3.60
C PHE A 86 -10.84 16.65 -2.59
N MET A 87 -10.42 16.48 -1.33
CA MET A 87 -10.60 17.50 -0.29
C MET A 87 -9.89 18.81 -0.64
N ALA A 88 -8.63 18.73 -1.08
CA ALA A 88 -7.86 19.91 -1.50
C ALA A 88 -8.57 20.63 -2.64
N TYR A 89 -9.08 19.90 -3.65
CA TYR A 89 -9.81 20.48 -4.77
C TYR A 89 -11.08 21.23 -4.34
N ILE A 90 -11.85 20.69 -3.39
CA ILE A 90 -13.03 21.38 -2.84
C ILE A 90 -12.62 22.66 -2.11
N VAL A 91 -11.66 22.57 -1.17
CA VAL A 91 -11.19 23.72 -0.38
C VAL A 91 -10.67 24.82 -1.30
N ILE A 92 -9.90 24.42 -2.30
CA ILE A 92 -9.31 25.33 -3.28
C ILE A 92 -10.38 25.90 -4.20
N GLY A 93 -11.35 25.11 -4.68
CA GLY A 93 -12.48 25.62 -5.48
C GLY A 93 -13.34 26.63 -4.72
N MET A 94 -13.50 26.45 -3.40
CA MET A 94 -14.12 27.45 -2.52
C MET A 94 -13.25 28.70 -2.32
N TYR A 95 -11.92 28.53 -2.27
CA TYR A 95 -10.94 29.59 -2.07
C TYR A 95 -10.56 30.33 -3.37
N TYR A 96 -10.73 29.75 -4.56
CA TYR A 96 -10.29 30.27 -5.87
C TYR A 96 -10.91 31.63 -6.24
N GLN A 97 -11.89 32.10 -5.46
CA GLN A 97 -12.36 33.48 -5.49
C GLN A 97 -11.34 34.49 -4.89
N LEU A 98 -10.17 34.06 -4.41
CA LEU A 98 -9.18 34.86 -3.68
C LEU A 98 -7.88 35.09 -4.48
N GLU A 99 -8.00 35.73 -5.64
CA GLU A 99 -7.01 36.58 -6.35
C GLU A 99 -5.50 36.18 -6.44
N ASN A 100 -5.08 34.98 -6.05
CA ASN A 100 -3.66 34.57 -6.00
C ASN A 100 -3.39 33.20 -6.66
N GLU A 101 -3.61 33.14 -7.98
CA GLU A 101 -3.37 31.95 -8.81
C GLU A 101 -1.95 31.36 -8.66
N HIS A 102 -0.94 32.21 -8.46
CA HIS A 102 0.46 31.78 -8.38
C HIS A 102 0.76 30.93 -7.15
N ILE A 103 0.11 31.20 -6.02
CA ILE A 103 0.31 30.42 -4.79
C ILE A 103 -0.23 29.01 -4.99
N TYR A 104 -1.42 28.88 -5.57
CA TYR A 104 -2.00 27.58 -5.88
C TYR A 104 -1.11 26.77 -6.82
N MET A 105 -0.68 27.37 -7.94
CA MET A 105 0.17 26.69 -8.92
C MET A 105 1.48 26.20 -8.28
N THR A 106 2.10 27.04 -7.44
CA THR A 106 3.34 26.70 -6.75
C THR A 106 3.17 25.55 -5.78
N VAL A 107 2.12 25.59 -4.94
CA VAL A 107 1.83 24.52 -3.97
C VAL A 107 1.49 23.21 -4.68
N ASN A 108 0.65 23.28 -5.71
CA ASN A 108 0.26 22.12 -6.52
C ASN A 108 1.49 21.45 -7.16
N LEU A 109 2.39 22.22 -7.76
CA LEU A 109 3.64 21.73 -8.34
C LEU A 109 4.49 21.00 -7.30
N ILE A 110 4.74 21.62 -6.14
CA ILE A 110 5.57 21.02 -5.08
C ILE A 110 4.97 19.70 -4.59
N VAL A 111 3.66 19.68 -4.32
CA VAL A 111 2.97 18.48 -3.84
C VAL A 111 3.07 17.34 -4.87
N ASN A 112 2.84 17.64 -6.14
CA ASN A 112 2.97 16.64 -7.21
C ASN A 112 4.40 16.11 -7.34
N MET A 113 5.43 16.96 -7.25
CA MET A 113 6.83 16.52 -7.31
C MET A 113 7.22 15.61 -6.13
N ILE A 114 6.68 15.85 -4.94
CA ILE A 114 6.94 15.00 -3.76
C ILE A 114 6.22 13.65 -3.89
N LEU A 115 4.99 13.64 -4.40
CA LEU A 115 4.16 12.43 -4.45
C LEU A 115 4.42 11.54 -5.66
N ILE A 116 4.90 12.10 -6.77
CA ILE A 116 5.11 11.33 -8.01
C ILE A 116 6.12 10.19 -7.83
N ILE A 117 7.19 10.43 -7.06
CA ILE A 117 8.26 9.45 -6.83
C ILE A 117 7.76 8.22 -6.05
N PRO A 118 7.23 8.36 -4.82
CA PRO A 118 6.75 7.19 -4.06
C PRO A 118 5.54 6.52 -4.73
N MET A 119 4.66 7.28 -5.41
CA MET A 119 3.55 6.71 -6.18
C MET A 119 4.04 5.87 -7.36
N PHE A 120 5.05 6.35 -8.09
CA PHE A 120 5.68 5.61 -9.16
C PHE A 120 6.34 4.33 -8.62
N SER A 121 7.15 4.43 -7.57
CA SER A 121 7.83 3.27 -6.97
C SER A 121 6.85 2.18 -6.53
N VAL A 122 5.79 2.52 -5.80
CA VAL A 122 4.83 1.50 -5.35
C VAL A 122 4.06 0.87 -6.52
N THR A 123 3.75 1.65 -7.56
CA THR A 123 3.10 1.14 -8.78
C THR A 123 4.03 0.20 -9.54
N PHE A 124 5.30 0.59 -9.71
CA PHE A 124 6.34 -0.21 -10.35
C PHE A 124 6.49 -1.57 -9.65
N ARG A 125 6.66 -1.56 -8.33
CA ARG A 125 6.78 -2.77 -7.50
C ARG A 125 5.50 -3.62 -7.49
N ARG A 126 4.33 -2.99 -7.61
CA ARG A 126 3.04 -3.70 -7.68
C ARG A 126 2.85 -4.41 -9.01
N LEU A 127 3.31 -3.82 -10.11
CA LEU A 127 3.31 -4.45 -11.44
C LEU A 127 4.27 -5.63 -11.51
N GLN A 128 5.45 -5.51 -10.88
CA GLN A 128 6.36 -6.64 -10.71
C GLN A 128 5.73 -7.79 -9.92
N ASP A 129 4.90 -7.48 -8.93
CA ASP A 129 4.13 -8.50 -8.21
C ASP A 129 3.08 -9.21 -9.07
N LEU A 130 2.66 -8.62 -10.19
CA LEU A 130 1.83 -9.26 -11.21
C LEU A 130 2.65 -9.97 -12.29
N SER A 131 3.97 -10.16 -12.09
CA SER A 131 4.92 -10.63 -13.11
C SER A 131 4.98 -9.78 -14.38
N MET A 132 4.54 -8.52 -14.30
CA MET A 132 4.60 -7.56 -15.40
C MET A 132 5.84 -6.65 -15.30
N PRO A 133 6.31 -6.06 -16.41
CA PRO A 133 7.37 -5.05 -16.37
C PRO A 133 6.96 -3.83 -15.56
N GLY A 134 7.73 -3.48 -14.52
CA GLY A 134 7.45 -2.33 -13.66
C GLY A 134 7.38 -1.00 -14.41
N TRP A 135 8.14 -0.86 -15.50
CA TRP A 135 8.17 0.34 -16.34
C TRP A 135 6.82 0.70 -16.98
N LEU A 136 5.85 -0.22 -17.04
CA LEU A 136 4.48 0.09 -17.45
C LEU A 136 3.83 1.15 -16.54
N ALA A 137 4.34 1.36 -15.33
CA ALA A 137 3.94 2.47 -14.46
C ALA A 137 4.15 3.86 -15.09
N LEU A 138 5.09 4.01 -16.04
CA LEU A 138 5.35 5.28 -16.72
C LEU A 138 4.23 5.70 -17.69
N ILE A 139 3.35 4.78 -18.11
CA ILE A 139 2.31 5.09 -19.09
C ILE A 139 1.37 6.18 -18.54
N VAL A 140 1.01 6.12 -17.26
CA VAL A 140 0.13 7.12 -16.62
C VAL A 140 0.74 8.53 -16.62
N PRO A 141 1.94 8.78 -16.05
CA PRO A 141 2.53 10.12 -16.06
C PRO A 141 2.88 10.60 -17.46
N VAL A 142 3.24 9.72 -18.40
CA VAL A 142 3.49 10.13 -19.80
C VAL A 142 2.19 10.57 -20.49
N CYS A 143 1.10 9.84 -20.31
CA CYS A 143 -0.22 10.23 -20.84
C CYS A 143 -0.81 11.48 -20.15
N TYR A 144 -0.33 11.81 -18.95
CA TYR A 144 -0.75 13.01 -18.22
C TYR A 144 -0.08 14.30 -18.75
N ILE A 145 1.14 14.23 -19.32
CA ILE A 145 1.84 15.44 -19.78
C ILE A 145 0.99 16.34 -20.70
N PRO A 146 0.29 15.82 -21.74
CA PRO A 146 -0.52 16.66 -22.62
C PRO A 146 -1.75 17.28 -21.94
N THR A 147 -2.23 16.73 -20.83
CA THR A 147 -3.40 17.27 -20.10
C THR A 147 -3.06 18.58 -19.39
N ASP A 148 -1.81 18.73 -18.96
CA ASP A 148 -1.29 19.87 -18.19
C ASP A 148 -0.59 20.93 -19.05
N LEU A 149 -0.52 20.76 -20.37
CA LEU A 149 0.06 21.77 -21.25
C LEU A 149 -0.84 23.02 -21.33
N PRO A 150 -0.26 24.22 -21.49
CA PRO A 150 -1.04 25.44 -21.69
C PRO A 150 -2.00 25.31 -22.88
N VAL A 151 -3.23 25.81 -22.73
CA VAL A 151 -4.26 25.83 -23.79
C VAL A 151 -3.83 26.57 -25.05
N ASP A 152 -2.82 27.44 -24.94
CA ASP A 152 -2.24 28.15 -26.08
C ASP A 152 -1.37 27.23 -26.94
N LEU A 153 -0.86 26.12 -26.39
CA LEU A 153 0.00 25.15 -27.07
C LEU A 153 -0.80 24.01 -27.72
N LEU A 154 -1.96 23.65 -27.16
CA LEU A 154 -2.81 22.58 -27.65
C LEU A 154 -4.25 23.07 -27.84
N ASN A 155 -4.87 22.70 -28.97
CA ASN A 155 -6.29 22.98 -29.19
C ASN A 155 -7.16 22.31 -28.11
N VAL A 156 -8.19 23.01 -27.62
CA VAL A 156 -9.10 22.51 -26.57
C VAL A 156 -9.70 21.12 -26.88
N ASN A 157 -10.00 20.82 -28.14
CA ASN A 157 -10.51 19.51 -28.55
C ASN A 157 -9.45 18.40 -28.41
N ILE A 158 -8.19 18.73 -28.66
CA ILE A 158 -7.05 17.82 -28.51
C ILE A 158 -6.79 17.56 -27.03
N GLN A 159 -6.85 18.60 -26.20
CA GLN A 159 -6.69 18.46 -24.75
C GLN A 159 -7.80 17.59 -24.14
N LEU A 160 -9.06 17.84 -24.50
CA LEU A 160 -10.18 16.99 -24.06
C LEU A 160 -9.99 15.52 -24.47
N PHE A 161 -9.50 15.28 -25.67
CA PHE A 161 -9.20 13.92 -26.13
C PHE A 161 -8.05 13.28 -25.33
N ALA A 162 -7.01 14.05 -25.00
CA ALA A 162 -5.92 13.60 -24.14
C ALA A 162 -6.42 13.26 -22.73
N ASP A 163 -7.30 14.08 -22.14
CA ASP A 163 -7.90 13.83 -20.83
C ASP A 163 -8.67 12.51 -20.81
N VAL A 164 -9.46 12.26 -21.86
CA VAL A 164 -10.22 11.01 -22.02
C VAL A 164 -9.27 9.82 -22.12
N ILE A 165 -8.22 9.91 -22.96
CA ILE A 165 -7.21 8.84 -23.06
C ILE A 165 -6.54 8.59 -21.71
N HIS A 166 -6.08 9.63 -21.04
CA HIS A 166 -5.42 9.54 -19.75
C HIS A 166 -6.32 8.88 -18.71
N LEU A 167 -7.61 9.22 -18.69
CA LEU A 167 -8.61 8.60 -17.81
C LEU A 167 -8.75 7.11 -18.10
N PHE A 168 -8.91 6.72 -19.38
CA PHE A 168 -9.04 5.31 -19.76
C PHE A 168 -7.80 4.49 -19.37
N VAL A 169 -6.60 5.01 -19.67
CA VAL A 169 -5.33 4.37 -19.30
C VAL A 169 -5.22 4.20 -17.78
N THR A 170 -5.56 5.24 -17.03
CA THR A 170 -5.53 5.21 -15.57
C THR A 170 -6.52 4.19 -15.00
N ILE A 171 -7.74 4.13 -15.53
CA ILE A 171 -8.75 3.14 -15.11
C ILE A 171 -8.28 1.71 -15.42
N ILE A 172 -7.75 1.46 -16.62
CA ILE A 172 -7.23 0.14 -17.00
C ILE A 172 -6.11 -0.29 -16.04
N LEU A 173 -5.14 0.61 -15.77
CA LEU A 173 -4.07 0.33 -14.84
C LEU A 173 -4.60 0.08 -13.43
N MET A 174 -5.53 0.90 -12.94
CA MET A 174 -6.18 0.71 -11.64
C MET A 174 -6.85 -0.65 -11.53
N ILE A 175 -7.57 -1.09 -12.56
CA ILE A 175 -8.18 -2.44 -12.62
C ILE A 175 -7.09 -3.51 -12.52
N ILE A 176 -6.03 -3.41 -13.32
CA ILE A 176 -4.90 -4.37 -13.28
C ILE A 176 -4.31 -4.47 -11.88
N LEU A 177 -4.11 -3.33 -11.20
CA LEU A 177 -3.53 -3.28 -9.85
C LEU A 177 -4.47 -3.84 -8.76
N THR A 178 -5.74 -4.13 -9.08
CA THR A 178 -6.65 -4.85 -8.18
C THR A 178 -6.39 -6.35 -8.15
N PHE A 179 -5.83 -6.96 -9.21
CA PHE A 179 -5.62 -8.41 -9.27
C PHE A 179 -4.69 -8.90 -8.16
N ASP A 180 -4.69 -10.21 -7.88
CA ASP A 180 -3.77 -10.79 -6.91
C ASP A 180 -2.36 -10.93 -7.52
N GLY A 181 -1.35 -10.78 -6.66
CA GLY A 181 0.04 -11.03 -7.03
C GLY A 181 0.31 -12.50 -7.34
N THR A 182 1.42 -12.76 -8.01
CA THR A 182 1.88 -14.14 -8.27
C THR A 182 2.37 -14.80 -6.99
N GLU A 183 1.81 -15.98 -6.70
CA GLU A 183 2.19 -16.81 -5.55
C GLU A 183 3.61 -17.37 -5.71
N GLY A 184 4.37 -17.37 -4.62
CA GLY A 184 5.75 -17.84 -4.61
C GLY A 184 6.71 -16.93 -5.38
N PRO A 185 7.99 -17.31 -5.52
CA PRO A 185 9.00 -16.46 -6.16
C PRO A 185 8.71 -16.23 -7.65
N ASN A 186 8.96 -15.01 -8.12
CA ASN A 186 8.93 -14.66 -9.53
C ASN A 186 10.25 -14.00 -9.94
N GLN A 187 10.38 -13.56 -11.20
CA GLN A 187 11.61 -12.94 -11.73
C GLN A 187 12.05 -11.64 -11.01
N TYR A 188 11.18 -11.07 -10.17
CA TYR A 188 11.42 -9.85 -9.41
C TYR A 188 11.59 -10.11 -7.90
N GLY A 189 11.69 -11.38 -7.47
CA GLY A 189 12.01 -11.76 -6.09
C GLY A 189 10.94 -12.61 -5.42
N HIS A 190 11.01 -12.71 -4.09
CA HIS A 190 10.14 -13.57 -3.27
C HIS A 190 8.76 -12.97 -3.03
N ASP A 191 7.79 -13.83 -2.69
CA ASP A 191 6.40 -13.40 -2.52
C ASP A 191 6.30 -12.51 -1.27
N PRO A 192 5.77 -11.28 -1.39
CA PRO A 192 5.64 -10.38 -0.25
C PRO A 192 4.67 -10.90 0.85
N LYS A 193 3.96 -12.01 0.60
CA LYS A 193 3.13 -12.74 1.58
C LYS A 193 3.86 -13.93 2.22
N GLU A 194 5.03 -14.34 1.73
CA GLU A 194 5.74 -15.53 2.18
C GLU A 194 6.36 -15.30 3.57
N GLU A 195 6.16 -16.25 4.49
CA GLU A 195 6.81 -16.26 5.80
C GLU A 195 8.30 -16.57 5.64
N ILE A 196 9.17 -15.71 6.17
CA ILE A 196 10.59 -16.02 6.26
C ILE A 196 10.75 -16.99 7.43
N ASP A 197 10.95 -18.27 7.14
CA ASP A 197 11.31 -19.25 8.17
C ASP A 197 12.69 -18.90 8.75
N GLU A 198 12.70 -18.37 9.98
CA GLU A 198 13.93 -17.99 10.69
C GLU A 198 14.83 -19.20 10.98
N LEU A 199 14.27 -20.43 11.04
CA LEU A 199 15.00 -21.68 11.28
C LEU A 199 15.60 -22.29 10.01
N ASN A 200 15.10 -21.90 8.84
CA ASN A 200 15.67 -22.25 7.55
C ASN A 200 15.92 -20.97 6.72
N PRO A 201 16.92 -20.16 7.13
CA PRO A 201 17.19 -18.88 6.48
C PRO A 201 17.55 -19.11 5.00
N ARG A 202 16.91 -18.31 4.14
CA ARG A 202 16.99 -18.34 2.67
C ARG A 202 18.43 -18.61 2.17
N LYS A 203 18.61 -19.61 1.32
CA LYS A 203 19.82 -19.73 0.49
C LYS A 203 19.71 -18.73 -0.65
N TYR A 204 20.50 -17.66 -0.55
CA TYR A 204 20.76 -16.70 -1.62
C TYR A 204 21.54 -17.34 -2.77
#